data_AF-A0A2D4S6H2-F1
#
_entry.id   AF-A0A2D4S6H2-F1
#
_cell.length_a   1.000
_cell.length_b   1.000
_cell.length_c   1.000
_cell.angle_alpha   90.00
_cell.angle_beta   90.00
_cell.angle_gamma   90.00
#
_symmetry.space_group_name_H-M   'P 1'
#
loop_
_entity.id
_entity.type
_entity.pdbx_description
1 polymer ?
#
loop_
_entity_poly.entity_id
_entity_poly.type
_entity_poly.pdbx_seq_one_letter_code
_entity_poly.pdbx_strand_id
1 'polypeptide(L)'
;SIILVDYANQMRRDGMEKMDAIMASAKTRFVPIVLTTLTTVGGLLPLTLSGSSMWSPMGWAIIGGLLVSTLLTLIVVPVLYKLLGKMPEEVEV
;
A
#
# COMPACT_ATOMS: atom_id res chain seq x y z
N SER A 1 -3.62 -7.96 -3.97
CA SER A 1 -3.86 -8.33 -2.55
C SER A 1 -3.75 -9.82 -2.22
N ILE A 2 -3.44 -10.69 -3.18
CA ILE A 2 -3.24 -12.15 -3.00
C ILE A 2 -2.08 -12.52 -2.07
N ILE A 3 -0.87 -11.96 -2.27
CA ILE A 3 0.34 -12.41 -1.56
C ILE A 3 0.28 -12.21 -0.03
N LEU A 4 -0.45 -11.20 0.46
CA LEU A 4 -0.55 -10.89 1.89
C LEU A 4 -1.49 -11.86 2.61
N VAL A 5 -2.56 -12.28 1.93
CA VAL A 5 -3.48 -13.27 2.47
C VAL A 5 -2.79 -14.63 2.48
N ASP A 6 -2.03 -14.93 1.43
CA ASP A 6 -1.24 -16.16 1.34
C ASP A 6 -0.16 -16.24 2.42
N TYR A 7 0.61 -15.15 2.62
CA TYR A 7 1.63 -15.07 3.67
C TYR A 7 1.03 -15.12 5.08
N ALA A 8 -0.11 -14.46 5.31
CA ALA A 8 -0.81 -14.52 6.60
C ALA A 8 -1.38 -15.92 6.88
N ASN A 9 -1.92 -16.61 5.86
CA ASN A 9 -2.40 -17.99 6.00
C ASN A 9 -1.24 -18.97 6.24
N GLN A 10 -0.10 -18.77 5.60
CA GLN A 10 1.11 -19.57 5.80
C GLN A 10 1.67 -19.38 7.23
N MET A 11 1.78 -18.14 7.70
CA MET A 11 2.23 -17.85 9.08
C MET A 11 1.25 -18.35 10.15
N ARG A 12 -0.06 -18.36 9.86
CA ARG A 12 -1.04 -18.98 10.77
C ARG A 12 -0.93 -20.50 10.81
N ARG A 13 -0.61 -21.16 9.69
CA ARG A 13 -0.32 -22.61 9.67
C ARG A 13 0.91 -22.96 10.51
N ASP A 14 1.86 -22.03 10.59
CA ASP A 14 3.05 -22.15 11.44
C ASP A 14 2.81 -21.74 12.91
N GLY A 15 1.56 -21.47 13.29
CA GLY A 15 1.15 -21.23 14.68
C GLY A 15 1.31 -19.79 15.18
N MET A 16 1.63 -18.81 14.31
CA MET A 16 1.72 -17.41 14.72
C MET A 16 0.35 -16.81 15.07
N GLU A 17 0.36 -15.94 16.07
CA GLU A 17 -0.84 -15.21 16.48
C GLU A 17 -1.35 -14.30 15.35
N LYS A 18 -2.68 -14.20 15.22
CA LYS A 18 -3.35 -13.54 14.08
C LYS A 18 -2.89 -12.09 13.92
N MET A 19 -2.59 -11.39 15.03
CA MET A 19 -2.14 -10.00 15.01
C MET A 19 -0.71 -9.84 14.45
N ASP A 20 0.18 -10.78 14.81
CA ASP A 20 1.58 -10.77 14.35
C ASP A 20 1.68 -11.08 12.85
N ALA A 21 0.87 -12.02 12.36
CA ALA A 21 0.80 -12.34 10.93
C ALA A 21 0.31 -11.14 10.08
N ILE A 22 -0.64 -10.36 10.61
CA ILE A 22 -1.14 -9.14 9.96
C ILE A 22 -0.06 -8.06 9.92
N MET A 23 0.63 -7.81 11.04
CA MET A 23 1.70 -6.81 11.09
C MET A 23 2.88 -7.18 10.19
N ALA A 24 3.29 -8.45 10.20
CA ALA A 24 4.36 -8.96 9.35
C ALA A 24 4.01 -8.76 7.87
N SER A 25 2.79 -9.15 7.47
CA SER A 25 2.36 -9.03 6.09
C SER A 25 2.17 -7.56 5.66
N ALA A 26 1.68 -6.70 6.55
CA ALA A 26 1.54 -5.27 6.28
C ALA A 26 2.91 -4.61 5.98
N LYS A 27 3.97 -4.99 6.72
CA LYS A 27 5.35 -4.52 6.43
C LYS A 27 5.83 -4.92 5.04
N THR A 28 5.52 -6.14 4.58
CA THR A 28 5.92 -6.64 3.26
C THR A 28 5.32 -5.81 2.11
N ARG A 29 4.21 -5.12 2.34
CA ARG A 29 3.61 -4.21 1.34
C ARG A 29 3.98 -2.76 1.53
N PHE A 30 4.15 -2.32 2.78
CA PHE A 30 4.51 -0.94 3.10
C PHE A 30 5.77 -0.49 2.35
N VAL A 31 6.84 -1.27 2.44
CA VAL A 31 8.13 -0.90 1.82
C VAL A 31 8.02 -0.80 0.29
N PRO A 32 7.47 -1.79 -0.44
CA PRO A 32 7.27 -1.68 -1.88
C PRO A 32 6.37 -0.51 -2.32
N ILE A 33 5.26 -0.24 -1.61
CA ILE A 33 4.32 0.86 -1.97
C ILE A 33 4.98 2.23 -1.79
N VAL A 34 5.74 2.40 -0.70
CA VAL A 34 6.49 3.64 -0.47
C VAL A 34 7.59 3.80 -1.53
N LEU A 35 8.28 2.72 -1.87
CA LEU A 35 9.36 2.75 -2.87
C LEU A 35 8.87 3.14 -4.27
N THR A 36 7.72 2.63 -4.72
CA THR A 36 7.13 3.05 -6.00
C THR A 36 6.71 4.50 -5.97
N THR A 37 6.05 4.95 -4.89
CA THR A 37 5.65 6.35 -4.70
C THR A 37 6.87 7.26 -4.78
N LEU A 38 7.96 6.92 -4.08
CA LEU A 38 9.20 7.68 -4.10
C LEU A 38 9.85 7.71 -5.50
N THR A 39 9.85 6.58 -6.20
CA THR A 39 10.36 6.49 -7.58
C THR A 39 9.60 7.43 -8.52
N THR A 40 8.27 7.44 -8.45
CA THR A 40 7.43 8.30 -9.28
C THR A 40 7.61 9.77 -8.92
N VAL A 41 7.62 10.11 -7.63
CA VAL A 41 7.86 11.49 -7.18
C VAL A 41 9.25 11.96 -7.63
N GLY A 42 10.29 11.14 -7.49
CA GLY A 42 11.64 11.46 -7.94
C GLY A 42 11.75 11.70 -9.44
N GLY A 43 11.07 10.90 -10.26
CA GLY A 43 11.03 11.08 -11.71
C GLY A 43 10.25 12.33 -12.16
N LEU A 44 9.20 12.69 -11.43
CA LEU A 44 8.40 13.88 -11.72
C LEU A 44 9.00 15.16 -11.15
N LEU A 45 9.76 15.09 -10.05
CA LEU A 45 10.33 16.24 -9.37
C LEU A 45 11.03 17.24 -10.32
N PRO A 46 12.00 16.84 -11.17
CA PRO A 46 12.67 17.79 -12.06
C PRO A 46 11.74 18.37 -13.13
N LEU A 47 10.77 17.59 -13.62
CA LEU A 47 9.75 18.06 -14.56
C LEU A 47 8.83 19.08 -13.92
N THR A 48 8.42 18.86 -12.67
CA THR A 48 7.56 19.77 -11.91
C THR A 48 8.25 21.09 -11.59
N LEU A 49 9.56 21.05 -11.31
CA LEU A 49 10.39 22.21 -10.96
C LEU A 49 10.89 22.97 -12.19
N SER A 50 10.78 22.41 -13.40
CA SER A 50 11.20 23.04 -14.66
C SER A 50 10.50 24.38 -14.97
N GLY A 51 9.42 24.72 -14.27
CA GLY A 51 8.71 25.99 -14.42
C GLY A 51 7.87 26.08 -15.70
N SER A 52 7.67 24.98 -16.41
CA SER A 52 6.82 24.97 -17.59
C SER A 52 5.35 25.13 -17.21
N SER A 53 4.64 26.01 -17.93
CA SER A 53 3.26 26.40 -17.64
C SER A 53 2.28 25.23 -17.62
N MET A 54 2.60 24.14 -18.34
CA MET A 54 1.77 22.94 -18.42
C MET A 54 2.20 21.85 -17.41
N TRP A 55 3.50 21.58 -17.28
CA TRP A 55 3.97 20.43 -16.48
C TRP A 55 4.09 20.74 -14.99
N SER A 56 4.37 21.99 -14.60
CA SER A 56 4.43 22.37 -13.18
C SER A 56 3.11 22.10 -12.43
N PRO A 57 1.94 22.62 -12.86
CA PRO A 57 0.69 22.35 -12.14
C PRO A 57 0.25 20.89 -12.22
N MET A 58 0.46 20.23 -13.36
CA MET A 58 0.12 18.81 -13.55
C MET A 58 0.95 17.91 -12.62
N GLY A 59 2.25 18.18 -12.52
CA GLY A 59 3.15 17.41 -11.68
C GLY A 59 2.83 17.53 -10.19
N TRP A 60 2.55 18.74 -9.70
CA TRP A 60 2.09 18.94 -8.32
C TRP A 60 0.78 18.21 -8.02
N ALA A 61 -0.18 18.21 -8.96
CA ALA A 61 -1.43 17.48 -8.82
C ALA A 61 -1.20 15.96 -8.72
N ILE A 62 -0.33 15.39 -9.56
CA ILE A 62 -0.01 13.96 -9.55
C ILE A 62 0.72 13.58 -8.25
N ILE A 63 1.72 14.35 -7.84
CA ILE A 63 2.48 14.10 -6.59
C ILE A 63 1.53 14.13 -5.38
N GLY A 64 0.68 15.16 -5.30
CA GLY A 64 -0.32 15.28 -4.24
C GLY A 64 -1.31 14.12 -4.23
N GLY A 65 -1.86 13.76 -5.39
CA GLY A 65 -2.80 12.65 -5.53
C GLY A 65 -2.20 11.30 -5.16
N LEU A 66 -0.94 11.05 -5.56
CA LEU A 66 -0.22 9.82 -5.21
C LEU A 66 0.04 9.74 -3.71
N LEU A 67 0.50 10.82 -3.07
CA LEU A 67 0.73 10.83 -1.62
C LEU A 67 -0.55 10.56 -0.84
N VAL A 68 -1.66 11.21 -1.22
CA VAL A 68 -2.97 10.99 -0.60
C VAL A 68 -3.44 9.55 -0.83
N SER A 69 -3.34 9.04 -2.05
CA SER A 69 -3.76 7.66 -2.38
C SER A 69 -2.94 6.61 -1.63
N THR A 70 -1.62 6.81 -1.51
CA THR A 70 -0.73 5.92 -0.76
C THR A 70 -1.06 5.93 0.73
N LEU A 71 -1.24 7.11 1.33
CA LEU A 71 -1.67 7.22 2.73
C LEU A 71 -3.04 6.59 2.96
N LEU A 72 -4.00 6.87 2.07
CA LEU A 72 -5.34 6.30 2.14
C LEU A 72 -5.26 4.77 2.07
N THR A 73 -4.49 4.21 1.16
CA THR A 73 -4.31 2.76 1.02
C THR A 73 -3.69 2.14 2.26
N LEU A 74 -2.65 2.77 2.82
CA LEU A 74 -1.96 2.29 4.01
C LEU A 74 -2.82 2.35 5.28
N ILE A 75 -3.81 3.25 5.35
CA ILE A 75 -4.76 3.35 6.48
C ILE A 75 -5.99 2.45 6.23
N VAL A 76 -6.56 2.49 5.03
CA VAL A 76 -7.78 1.77 4.68
C VAL A 76 -7.57 0.27 4.72
N VAL A 77 -6.44 -0.26 4.24
CA VAL A 77 -6.17 -1.70 4.26
C VAL A 77 -6.16 -2.30 5.68
N PRO A 78 -5.41 -1.78 6.67
CA PRO A 78 -5.43 -2.31 8.03
C PRO A 78 -6.76 -2.03 8.75
N VAL A 79 -7.40 -0.88 8.51
CA VAL A 79 -8.72 -0.58 9.09
C VAL A 79 -9.78 -1.54 8.56
N LEU A 80 -9.83 -1.79 7.26
CA LEU A 80 -10.71 -2.79 6.66
C LEU A 80 -10.39 -4.19 7.20
N TYR A 81 -9.12 -4.55 7.37
CA TYR A 81 -8.75 -5.85 7.95
C TYR A 81 -9.25 -5.99 9.41
N LYS A 82 -9.13 -4.92 10.20
CA LYS A 82 -9.59 -4.88 11.59
C LYS A 82 -11.12 -4.90 11.70
N LEU A 83 -11.82 -4.14 10.84
CA LEU A 83 -13.28 -4.05 10.83
C LEU A 83 -13.94 -5.29 10.24
N LEU A 84 -13.38 -5.83 9.15
CA LEU A 84 -13.98 -6.98 8.49
C LEU A 84 -13.82 -8.25 9.32
N GLY A 85 -12.76 -8.40 10.13
CA GLY A 85 -12.62 -9.29 11.31
C GLY A 85 -12.92 -10.79 11.12
N LYS A 86 -14.04 -11.11 10.48
CA LYS A 86 -14.31 -12.27 9.64
C LYS A 86 -13.49 -12.17 8.36
N MET A 87 -12.62 -13.16 8.22
CA MET A 87 -12.05 -13.53 6.93
C MET A 87 -13.20 -13.61 5.90
N PRO A 88 -13.00 -13.24 4.63
CA PRO A 88 -13.69 -13.94 3.57
C PRO A 88 -13.29 -15.41 3.75
N GLU A 89 -14.16 -16.16 4.40
CA GLU A 89 -14.19 -17.60 4.27
C GLU A 89 -14.79 -17.85 2.88
N GLU A 90 -13.93 -17.80 1.87
CA GLU A 90 -14.19 -18.38 0.55
C GLU A 90 -13.13 -19.47 0.40
N VAL A 91 -13.46 -20.66 0.92
CA VAL A 91 -14.14 -21.76 0.23
C VAL A 91 -13.16 -22.48 -0.68
N GLU A 92 -13.03 -23.79 -0.42
CA GLU A 92 -12.25 -24.80 -1.14
C GLU A 92 -12.22 -24.60 -2.66
N VAL A 93 -11.05 -24.81 -3.25
CA VAL A 93 -10.82 -25.88 -4.24
C VAL A 93 -9.42 -26.45 -4.06
#